data_AF-A0A359E8S4-F1
#
_entry.id   AF-A0A359E8S4-F1
#
_cell.length_a   1.000
_cell.length_b   1.000
_cell.length_c   1.000
_cell.angle_alpha   90.00
_cell.angle_beta   90.00
_cell.angle_gamma   90.00
#
_symmetry.space_group_name_H-M   'P 1'
#
loop_
_entity.id
_entity.type
_entity.pdbx_description
1 polymer ?
#
loop_
_entity_poly.entity_id
_entity_poly.type
_entity_poly.pdbx_seq_one_letter_code
_entity_poly.pdbx_strand_id
1 'polypeptide(L)'
;SFHQHNEHRKVGHLMNILDANQDVALISDAGMPGISDPGFLAVRAAQNGNHTVSVIPGPDAATTAVVASGLPCDRYIFEGFLPHKKGRQKRLGQLSEEELTIIIYE
;
A
#
# COMPACT_ATOMS: atom_id res chain seq x y z
N SER A 1 -1.67 9.13 -15.43
CA SER A 1 -1.01 8.73 -14.18
C SER A 1 -1.95 8.79 -12.98
N PHE A 2 -1.94 7.77 -12.13
CA PHE A 2 -2.75 7.64 -10.93
C PHE A 2 -1.82 7.82 -9.73
N HIS A 3 -1.99 8.90 -8.97
CA HIS A 3 -1.09 9.32 -7.88
C HIS A 3 -1.91 9.76 -6.67
N GLN A 4 -1.32 9.79 -5.46
CA GLN A 4 -2.05 10.07 -4.22
C GLN A 4 -2.85 11.39 -4.29
N HIS A 5 -2.29 12.43 -4.91
CA HIS A 5 -2.95 13.73 -5.05
C HIS A 5 -4.17 13.76 -5.98
N ASN A 6 -4.31 12.77 -6.88
CA ASN A 6 -5.40 12.72 -7.85
C ASN A 6 -6.30 11.48 -7.72
N GLU A 7 -5.99 10.58 -6.78
CA GLU A 7 -6.63 9.29 -6.59
C GLU A 7 -8.16 9.43 -6.54
N HIS A 8 -8.67 10.28 -5.64
CA HIS A 8 -10.10 10.55 -5.48
C HIS A 8 -10.82 10.95 -6.79
N ARG A 9 -10.19 11.78 -7.63
CA ARG A 9 -10.79 12.21 -8.91
C ARG A 9 -10.79 11.09 -9.94
N LYS A 10 -9.77 10.22 -9.89
CA LYS A 10 -9.58 9.17 -10.89
C LYS A 10 -10.35 7.89 -10.58
N VAL A 11 -10.67 7.63 -9.33
CA VAL A 11 -11.51 6.48 -8.96
C VAL A 11 -12.82 6.46 -9.76
N GLY A 12 -13.52 7.58 -9.89
CA GLY A 12 -14.77 7.63 -10.66
C GLY A 12 -14.60 7.25 -12.13
N HIS A 13 -13.48 7.64 -12.74
CA HIS A 13 -13.16 7.23 -14.11
C HIS A 13 -12.89 5.72 -14.20
N LEU A 14 -12.19 5.13 -13.24
CA LEU A 14 -11.97 3.68 -13.19
C LEU A 14 -13.28 2.93 -13.02
N MET A 15 -14.21 3.42 -12.18
CA MET A 15 -15.52 2.78 -12.01
C MET A 15 -16.33 2.81 -13.31
N ASN A 16 -16.32 3.93 -14.05
CA ASN A 16 -17.00 4.00 -15.35
C ASN A 16 -16.45 2.97 -16.35
N ILE A 17 -15.14 2.65 -16.30
CA ILE A 17 -14.54 1.62 -17.16
C ILE A 17 -15.04 0.22 -16.75
N LEU A 18 -15.02 -0.07 -15.44
CA LEU A 18 -15.49 -1.35 -14.91
C LEU A 18 -17.00 -1.55 -15.18
N ASP A 19 -17.81 -0.50 -14.98
CA ASP A 19 -19.26 -0.51 -15.26
C ASP A 19 -19.57 -0.74 -16.76
N ALA A 20 -18.62 -0.41 -17.64
CA ALA A 20 -18.68 -0.73 -19.06
C ALA A 20 -18.21 -2.17 -19.39
N ASN A 21 -18.05 -3.04 -18.38
CA ASN A 21 -17.53 -4.40 -18.48
C ASN A 21 -16.12 -4.49 -19.12
N GLN A 22 -15.27 -3.49 -18.84
CA GLN A 22 -13.88 -3.49 -19.26
C GLN A 22 -12.94 -3.76 -18.08
N ASP A 23 -11.79 -4.35 -18.38
CA ASP A 23 -10.77 -4.64 -17.38
C ASP A 23 -9.89 -3.42 -17.07
N VAL A 24 -9.50 -3.30 -15.80
CA VAL A 24 -8.56 -2.28 -15.32
C VAL A 24 -7.39 -2.97 -14.62
N ALA A 25 -6.17 -2.66 -15.05
CA ALA A 25 -4.94 -3.03 -14.35
C ALA A 25 -4.40 -1.83 -13.56
N LEU A 26 -4.16 -2.02 -12.27
CA LEU A 26 -3.44 -1.07 -11.44
C LEU A 26 -1.97 -1.46 -11.36
N ILE A 27 -1.09 -0.51 -11.65
CA ILE A 27 0.37 -0.68 -11.59
C ILE A 27 0.99 0.50 -10.83
N SER A 28 2.07 0.25 -10.11
CA SER A 28 2.93 1.25 -9.48
C SER A 28 4.26 1.32 -10.23
N ASP A 29 5.07 2.35 -9.93
CA ASP A 29 6.40 2.49 -10.51
C ASP A 29 7.32 1.34 -10.06
N ALA A 30 7.09 0.78 -8.86
CA ALA A 30 7.79 -0.39 -8.34
C ALA A 30 6.95 -1.16 -7.30
N GLY A 31 7.16 -2.48 -7.23
CA GLY A 31 6.66 -3.31 -6.14
C GLY A 31 5.17 -3.67 -6.24
N MET A 32 4.47 -3.60 -5.11
CA MET A 32 3.08 -4.01 -4.95
C MET A 32 2.16 -2.77 -4.95
N PRO A 33 1.32 -2.57 -5.98
CA PRO A 33 0.41 -1.43 -6.04
C PRO A 33 -0.54 -1.38 -4.83
N GLY A 34 -0.68 -0.20 -4.23
CA GLY A 34 -1.50 0.01 -3.03
C GLY A 34 -0.75 -0.12 -1.69
N ILE A 35 0.51 -0.57 -1.68
CA ILE A 35 1.38 -0.55 -0.49
C ILE A 35 2.34 0.62 -0.61
N SER A 36 2.16 1.64 0.24
CA SER A 36 2.85 2.94 0.13
C SER A 36 2.61 3.69 -1.20
N ASP A 37 1.73 3.16 -2.03
CA ASP A 37 1.32 3.69 -3.34
C ASP A 37 -0.21 3.89 -3.38
N PRO A 38 -0.73 4.69 -4.32
CA PRO A 38 -2.18 4.78 -4.56
C PRO A 38 -2.75 3.43 -5.02
N GLY A 39 -4.02 3.18 -4.73
CA GLY A 39 -4.68 1.94 -5.14
C GLY A 39 -5.78 1.50 -4.20
N PHE A 40 -5.60 1.79 -2.91
CA PHE A 40 -6.57 1.48 -1.87
C PHE A 40 -7.97 2.00 -2.19
N LEU A 41 -8.10 3.25 -2.64
CA LEU A 41 -9.41 3.82 -2.94
C LEU A 41 -10.04 3.19 -4.19
N ALA A 42 -9.24 2.81 -5.18
CA ALA A 42 -9.72 2.12 -6.38
C ALA A 42 -10.23 0.72 -6.05
N VAL A 43 -9.46 -0.07 -5.28
CA VAL A 43 -9.85 -1.42 -4.83
C VAL A 43 -11.13 -1.36 -3.99
N ARG A 44 -11.19 -0.42 -3.03
CA ARG A 44 -12.39 -0.23 -2.20
C ARG A 44 -13.62 0.12 -3.05
N ALA A 45 -13.48 1.03 -4.00
CA ALA A 45 -14.58 1.43 -4.87
C ALA A 45 -15.05 0.27 -5.76
N ALA A 46 -14.12 -0.49 -6.35
CA ALA A 46 -14.42 -1.67 -7.14
C ALA A 46 -15.22 -2.71 -6.33
N GLN A 47 -14.77 -3.03 -5.12
CA GLN A 47 -15.48 -3.95 -4.23
C GLN A 47 -16.88 -3.44 -3.85
N ASN A 48 -17.02 -2.15 -3.54
CA ASN A 48 -18.32 -1.54 -3.24
C ASN A 48 -19.26 -1.54 -4.46
N GLY A 49 -18.71 -1.52 -5.68
CA GLY A 49 -19.46 -1.66 -6.94
C GLY A 49 -19.74 -3.11 -7.33
N ASN A 50 -19.42 -4.09 -6.49
CA ASN A 50 -19.49 -5.53 -6.78
C ASN A 50 -18.64 -5.98 -7.98
N HIS A 51 -17.57 -5.23 -8.29
CA HIS A 51 -16.58 -5.62 -9.29
C HIS A 51 -15.60 -6.64 -8.71
N THR A 52 -15.15 -7.58 -9.54
CA THR A 52 -14.16 -8.58 -9.12
C THR A 52 -12.79 -7.93 -9.03
N VAL A 53 -12.10 -8.12 -7.89
CA VAL A 53 -10.71 -7.70 -7.70
C VAL A 53 -9.84 -8.94 -7.56
N SER A 54 -8.81 -9.04 -8.41
CA SER A 54 -7.79 -10.09 -8.33
C SER A 54 -6.42 -9.46 -8.08
N VAL A 55 -5.61 -10.09 -7.24
CA VAL A 55 -4.25 -9.64 -6.91
C VAL A 55 -3.25 -10.65 -7.46
N ILE A 56 -2.27 -10.17 -8.22
CA ILE A 56 -1.17 -10.98 -8.72
C ILE A 56 -0.03 -10.91 -7.71
N PRO A 57 0.46 -12.04 -7.15
CA PRO A 57 1.61 -12.03 -6.26
C PRO A 57 2.84 -11.50 -7.00
N GLY A 58 3.67 -10.72 -6.30
CA GLY A 58 4.78 -10.03 -6.93
C GLY A 58 5.78 -9.42 -5.94
N PRO A 59 6.75 -8.65 -6.46
CA PRO A 59 7.81 -8.05 -5.64
C PRO A 59 7.24 -7.10 -4.59
N ASP A 60 7.75 -7.21 -3.36
CA ASP A 60 7.50 -6.25 -2.29
C ASP A 60 8.80 -6.03 -1.51
N ALA A 61 9.18 -4.76 -1.34
CA ALA A 61 10.47 -4.41 -0.75
C ALA A 61 10.51 -4.72 0.76
N ALA A 62 9.39 -4.58 1.48
CA ALA A 62 9.32 -4.84 2.91
C ALA A 62 9.53 -6.33 3.23
N THR A 63 8.75 -7.22 2.60
CA THR A 63 8.91 -8.67 2.75
C THR A 63 10.30 -9.14 2.31
N THR A 64 10.83 -8.58 1.23
CA THR A 64 12.21 -8.88 0.80
C THR A 64 13.24 -8.47 1.86
N ALA A 65 13.09 -7.27 2.43
CA ALA A 65 14.00 -6.75 3.44
C ALA A 65 13.98 -7.57 4.73
N VAL A 66 12.79 -7.96 5.23
CA VAL A 66 12.72 -8.74 6.48
C VAL A 66 13.32 -10.13 6.32
N VAL A 67 13.11 -10.79 5.18
CA VAL A 67 13.73 -12.08 4.85
C VAL A 67 15.26 -11.97 4.85
N ALA A 68 15.82 -10.88 4.32
CA ALA A 68 17.26 -10.66 4.28
C ALA A 68 17.86 -10.14 5.61
N SER A 69 17.05 -9.66 6.54
CA SER A 69 17.52 -8.93 7.73
C SER A 69 18.11 -9.81 8.83
N GLY A 70 17.75 -11.11 8.87
CA GLY A 70 18.08 -11.99 10.00
C GLY A 70 17.27 -11.72 11.27
N LEU A 71 16.28 -10.82 11.24
CA LEU A 71 15.35 -10.56 12.33
C LEU A 71 14.17 -11.55 12.34
N PRO A 72 13.48 -11.75 13.49
CA PRO A 72 12.24 -12.52 13.53
C PRO A 72 11.23 -12.01 12.49
N CYS A 73 10.71 -12.92 11.67
CA CYS A 73 9.84 -12.60 10.52
C CYS A 73 8.53 -13.40 10.48
N ASP A 74 8.28 -14.23 11.50
CA ASP A 74 6.99 -14.90 11.71
C ASP A 74 5.86 -13.90 11.97
N ARG A 75 6.19 -12.79 12.65
CA ARG A 75 5.33 -11.64 12.86
C ARG A 75 6.18 -10.37 12.77
N TYR A 76 5.76 -9.45 11.90
CA TYR A 76 6.42 -8.16 11.77
C TYR A 76 5.38 -7.07 11.49
N ILE A 77 5.77 -5.82 11.75
CA ILE A 77 4.98 -4.62 11.52
C ILE A 77 5.56 -3.92 10.30
N PHE A 78 4.73 -3.67 9.30
CA PHE A 78 5.05 -2.71 8.24
C PHE A 78 4.47 -1.35 8.61
N GLU A 79 5.34 -0.39 8.93
CA GLU A 79 4.95 0.97 9.31
C GLU A 79 4.78 1.89 8.10
N GLY A 80 5.44 1.58 6.98
CA GLY A 80 5.55 2.48 5.85
C GLY A 80 6.43 3.70 6.16
N PHE A 81 6.04 4.87 5.66
CA PHE A 81 6.81 6.11 5.83
C PHE A 81 6.44 6.86 7.10
N LEU A 82 7.45 7.28 7.86
CA LEU A 82 7.26 8.15 9.01
C LEU A 82 6.85 9.58 8.60
N PRO A 83 6.16 10.33 9.47
CA PRO A 83 5.94 11.76 9.24
C PRO A 83 7.26 12.50 9.00
N HIS A 84 7.38 13.29 7.94
CA HIS A 84 8.63 14.00 7.62
C HIS A 84 9.09 15.01 8.70
N LYS A 85 8.15 15.60 9.46
CA LYS A 85 8.44 16.62 10.47
C LYS A 85 7.64 16.39 11.75
N LYS A 86 6.54 17.11 11.92
CA LYS A 86 5.71 17.06 13.13
C LYS A 86 5.13 15.66 13.30
N GLY A 87 5.33 15.07 14.48
CA GLY A 87 4.82 13.74 14.82
C GLY A 87 5.84 12.60 14.68
N ARG A 88 6.99 12.81 14.01
CA ARG A 88 8.01 11.77 13.82
C ARG A 88 8.51 11.18 15.13
N GLN A 89 8.98 12.03 16.04
CA GLN A 89 9.51 11.60 17.35
C GLN A 89 8.44 10.92 18.21
N LYS A 90 7.20 11.44 18.17
CA LYS A 90 6.08 10.80 18.86
C LYS A 90 5.80 9.41 18.29
N ARG A 91 5.84 9.24 16.96
CA ARG A 91 5.61 7.95 16.32
C ARG A 91 6.74 6.96 16.62
N LEU A 92 7.99 7.40 16.53
CA LEU A 92 9.14 6.59 16.92
C LEU A 92 9.07 6.14 18.39
N GLY A 93 8.65 7.02 19.30
CA GLY A 93 8.45 6.65 20.71
C GLY A 93 7.27 5.70 20.94
N GLN A 94 6.31 5.60 20.02
CA GLN A 94 5.27 4.55 20.08
C GLN A 94 5.81 3.23 19.54
N LEU A 95 6.59 3.29 18.46
CA LEU A 95 7.18 2.11 17.83
C LEU A 95 8.28 1.47 18.69
N SER A 96 8.96 2.24 19.55
CA SER A 96 9.97 1.70 20.47
C SER A 96 9.41 0.77 21.54
N GLU A 97 8.10 0.83 21.79
CA GLU A 97 7.42 -0.05 22.75
C GLU A 97 6.99 -1.39 22.14
N GLU A 98 7.15 -1.57 20.82
CA GLU A 98 6.80 -2.82 20.13
C GLU A 98 7.95 -3.83 20.21
N GLU A 99 7.60 -5.09 20.51
CA GLU A 99 8.57 -6.19 20.57
C GLU A 99 8.80 -6.86 19.20
N LEU A 100 7.93 -6.60 18.23
CA LEU A 100 8.00 -7.18 16.89
C LEU A 100 9.02 -6.45 16.02
N THR A 101 9.56 -7.16 15.03
CA THR A 101 10.35 -6.53 13.95
C THR A 101 9.50 -5.47 13.24
N ILE A 102 10.05 -4.26 13.10
CA ILE A 102 9.37 -3.14 12.43
C ILE A 102 10.13 -2.77 11.16
N ILE A 103 9.41 -2.66 10.06
CA ILE A 103 9.94 -2.21 8.77
C ILE A 103 9.41 -0.81 8.49
N ILE A 104 10.32 0.12 8.26
CA ILE A 104 10.05 1.52 7.97
C ILE A 104 10.66 1.86 6.61
N TYR A 105 9.94 2.60 5.79
CA TYR A 105 10.48 3.23 4.58
C TYR A 105 10.90 4.67 4.89
N GLU A 106 11.96 5.14 4.22
CA GLU A 106 12.50 6.51 4.33
C GLU A 106 12.74 7.12 2.95
#